data_AF-A0A952M079-F1
#
_entry.id   AF-A0A952M079-F1
#
_cell.length_a   1.000
_cell.length_b   1.000
_cell.length_c   1.000
_cell.angle_alpha   90.00
_cell.angle_beta   90.00
_cell.angle_gamma   90.00
#
_symmetry.space_group_name_H-M   'P 1'
#
loop_
_entity.id
_entity.type
_entity.pdbx_description
1 polymer ?
#
loop_
_entity_poly.entity_id
_entity_poly.type
_entity_poly.pdbx_seq_one_letter_code
_entity_poly.pdbx_strand_id
1 'polypeptide(L)'
;MTEKTDVVYGAATGSVLWNLLPANGGRLVVLEERSEQQQQVAFVCITEAGKELWRRTDLPEPWWINLVYVGNAHVWLRKFESTANPDAARWLVLNLETGVETTATPEPENTISALRPFVYLQGEPDFETVATFMKKIGAPIFLGAEYREHGGYLFISGYTGQPANYTNMLWCLRQDGTLCWQQQIGTNLKGIGTGTFFIAGSRLFFVKNKTELVTFRIV
;
A
#
# COMPACT_ATOMS: atom_id res chain seq x y z
N MET A 1 -1.44 -20.27 -8.79
CA MET A 1 -2.25 -20.60 -7.61
C MET A 1 -1.83 -19.64 -6.50
N THR A 2 -2.74 -19.11 -5.71
CA THR A 2 -2.33 -18.24 -4.59
C THR A 2 -2.05 -19.12 -3.38
N GLU A 3 -0.91 -18.95 -2.71
CA GLU A 3 -0.70 -19.54 -1.39
C GLU A 3 -1.71 -18.97 -0.37
N LYS A 4 -1.72 -19.51 0.85
CA LYS A 4 -2.57 -19.02 1.93
C LYS A 4 -2.39 -17.50 2.12
N THR A 5 -3.52 -16.81 2.26
CA THR A 5 -3.55 -15.40 2.63
C THR A 5 -3.25 -15.26 4.12
N ASP A 6 -2.23 -14.47 4.46
CA ASP A 6 -1.83 -14.24 5.84
C ASP A 6 -1.86 -12.73 6.15
N VAL A 7 -2.48 -12.39 7.29
CA VAL A 7 -2.33 -11.07 7.90
C VAL A 7 -0.95 -11.04 8.53
N VAL A 8 -0.07 -10.19 8.01
CA VAL A 8 1.33 -10.11 8.46
C VAL A 8 1.56 -8.92 9.37
N TYR A 9 0.62 -7.98 9.43
CA TYR A 9 0.72 -6.85 10.34
C TYR A 9 -0.65 -6.26 10.64
N GLY A 10 -0.87 -5.84 11.89
CA GLY A 10 -2.02 -5.05 12.31
C GLY A 10 -1.54 -3.74 12.91
N ALA A 11 -2.13 -2.64 12.46
CA ALA A 11 -1.86 -1.31 13.01
C ALA A 11 -2.24 -1.25 14.49
N ALA A 12 -1.53 -0.41 15.24
CA ALA A 12 -1.86 -0.14 16.64
C ALA A 12 -3.32 0.35 16.77
N THR A 13 -3.96 0.05 17.89
CA THR A 13 -5.35 0.46 18.14
C THR A 13 -5.51 1.98 17.97
N GLY A 14 -6.50 2.39 17.17
CA GLY A 14 -6.74 3.80 16.85
C GLY A 14 -5.85 4.38 15.75
N SER A 15 -4.93 3.58 15.18
CA SER A 15 -4.08 3.97 14.06
C SER A 15 -4.53 3.34 12.75
N VAL A 16 -4.09 3.93 11.64
CA VAL A 16 -4.24 3.40 10.29
C VAL A 16 -2.88 3.23 9.63
N LEU A 17 -2.77 2.24 8.73
CA LEU A 17 -1.69 2.14 7.76
C LEU A 17 -1.90 3.23 6.70
N TRP A 18 -1.05 4.25 6.76
CA TRP A 18 -1.12 5.43 5.92
C TRP A 18 -0.34 5.26 4.62
N ASN A 19 0.88 4.76 4.72
CA ASN A 19 1.75 4.50 3.57
C ASN A 19 2.60 3.25 3.82
N LEU A 20 3.09 2.67 2.75
CA LEU A 20 3.88 1.45 2.79
C LEU A 20 4.78 1.34 1.56
N LEU A 21 6.06 1.11 1.81
CA LEU A 21 7.09 0.98 0.78
C LEU A 21 7.84 -0.34 0.99
N PRO A 22 7.87 -1.23 -0.02
CA PRO A 22 8.65 -2.45 0.07
C PRO A 22 10.14 -2.16 -0.12
N ALA A 23 10.96 -3.06 0.40
CA ALA A 23 12.39 -3.09 0.19
C ALA A 23 12.90 -4.51 -0.06
N ASN A 24 14.11 -4.62 -0.60
CA ASN A 24 14.82 -5.87 -0.86
C ASN A 24 13.96 -6.92 -1.60
N GLY A 25 13.25 -6.48 -2.64
CA GLY A 25 12.41 -7.32 -3.49
C GLY A 25 11.07 -7.71 -2.85
N GLY A 26 10.64 -7.00 -1.80
CA GLY A 26 9.45 -7.32 -1.02
C GLY A 26 9.73 -8.12 0.25
N ARG A 27 11.00 -8.50 0.50
CA ARG A 27 11.39 -9.23 1.72
C ARG A 27 11.20 -8.41 2.99
N LEU A 28 11.31 -7.08 2.85
CA LEU A 28 11.03 -6.11 3.90
C LEU A 28 9.93 -5.16 3.43
N VAL A 29 9.14 -4.66 4.37
CA VAL A 29 8.15 -3.60 4.13
C VAL A 29 8.28 -2.57 5.24
N VAL A 30 8.42 -1.31 4.86
CA VAL A 30 8.39 -0.18 5.79
C VAL A 30 6.99 0.41 5.75
N LEU A 31 6.39 0.56 6.92
CA LEU A 31 5.04 1.03 7.15
C LEU A 31 5.10 2.41 7.78
N GLU A 32 4.22 3.30 7.34
CA GLU A 32 3.86 4.53 8.02
C GLU A 32 2.48 4.34 8.64
N GLU A 33 2.42 4.33 9.97
CA GLU A 33 1.18 4.33 10.72
C GLU A 33 0.87 5.73 11.22
N ARG A 34 -0.41 6.10 11.19
CA ARG A 34 -0.87 7.38 11.73
C ARG A 34 -2.05 7.21 12.68
N SER A 35 -1.98 7.92 13.80
CA SER A 35 -3.10 8.13 14.73
C SER A 35 -3.51 9.60 14.67
N GLU A 36 -4.63 9.89 14.00
CA GLU A 36 -5.17 11.26 13.94
C GLU A 36 -5.57 11.78 15.33
N GLN A 37 -6.11 10.91 16.18
CA GLN A 37 -6.54 11.27 17.54
C GLN A 37 -5.36 11.72 18.42
N GLN A 38 -4.21 11.05 18.28
CA GLN A 38 -3.01 11.37 19.06
C GLN A 38 -2.08 12.34 18.34
N GLN A 39 -2.34 12.63 17.06
CA GLN A 39 -1.42 13.33 16.16
C GLN A 39 -0.02 12.72 16.22
N GLN A 40 0.05 11.40 16.09
CA GLN A 40 1.28 10.63 16.14
C GLN A 40 1.46 9.80 14.88
N VAL A 41 2.73 9.63 14.52
CA VAL A 41 3.21 8.76 13.45
C VAL A 41 4.14 7.71 14.03
N ALA A 42 4.01 6.49 13.53
CA ALA A 42 4.99 5.44 13.77
C ALA A 42 5.54 4.96 12.43
N PHE A 43 6.85 4.72 12.38
CA PHE A 43 7.46 4.02 11.26
C PHE A 43 7.90 2.65 11.72
N VAL A 44 7.52 1.61 10.97
CA VAL A 44 7.76 0.22 11.35
C VAL A 44 8.37 -0.51 10.17
N CYS A 45 9.44 -1.25 10.38
CA CYS A 45 9.93 -2.19 9.38
C CYS A 45 9.61 -3.61 9.79
N ILE A 46 9.02 -4.36 8.87
CA ILE A 46 8.71 -5.77 9.05
C ILE A 46 9.32 -6.60 7.92
N THR A 47 9.48 -7.89 8.17
CA THR A 47 9.69 -8.89 7.10
C THR A 47 8.39 -9.21 6.37
N GLU A 48 8.48 -9.83 5.20
CA GLU A 48 7.31 -10.34 4.46
C GLU A 48 6.45 -11.37 5.23
N ALA A 49 7.01 -11.96 6.29
CA ALA A 49 6.30 -12.88 7.18
C ALA A 49 5.70 -12.18 8.41
N GLY A 50 5.82 -10.86 8.53
CA GLY A 50 5.25 -10.07 9.63
C GLY A 50 6.14 -9.89 10.86
N LYS A 51 7.37 -10.44 10.86
CA LYS A 51 8.32 -10.17 11.95
C LYS A 51 8.73 -8.70 11.94
N GLU A 52 8.41 -7.95 13.00
CA GLU A 52 8.91 -6.60 13.24
C GLU A 52 10.43 -6.62 13.47
N LEU A 53 11.14 -5.78 12.73
CA LEU A 53 12.58 -5.53 12.91
C LEU A 53 12.81 -4.34 13.84
N TRP A 54 12.05 -3.26 13.63
CA TRP A 54 12.08 -2.07 14.46
C TRP A 54 10.80 -1.26 14.30
N ARG A 55 10.55 -0.42 15.32
CA ARG A 55 9.51 0.60 15.37
C ARG A 55 10.10 1.90 15.90
N ARG A 56 9.79 3.01 15.23
CA ARG A 56 10.14 4.38 15.65
C ARG A 56 8.86 5.17 15.91
N THR A 57 8.69 5.62 17.16
CA THR A 57 7.63 6.55 17.61
C THR A 57 8.20 7.80 18.26
N ASP A 58 9.52 7.84 18.45
CA ASP A 58 10.32 8.83 19.17
C ASP A 58 11.02 9.81 18.21
N LEU A 59 10.37 10.14 17.10
CA LEU A 59 10.96 11.03 16.10
C LEU A 59 10.81 12.50 16.52
N PRO A 60 11.74 13.39 16.08
CA PRO A 60 11.71 14.80 16.48
C PRO A 60 10.43 15.57 16.10
N GLU A 61 9.68 15.08 15.11
CA GLU A 61 8.40 15.64 14.66
C GLU A 61 7.36 14.51 14.66
N PRO A 62 6.32 14.58 15.51
CA PRO A 62 5.39 13.47 15.72
C PRO A 62 4.30 13.36 14.66
N TRP A 63 4.07 14.37 13.80
CA TRP A 63 2.95 14.35 12.87
C TRP A 63 3.30 14.79 11.44
N TRP A 64 4.10 15.85 11.30
CA TRP A 64 4.47 16.43 10.01
C TRP A 64 5.72 15.79 9.42
N ILE A 65 5.71 14.47 9.30
CA ILE A 65 6.76 13.67 8.70
C ILE A 65 6.14 12.52 7.89
N ASN A 66 6.66 12.26 6.68
CA ASN A 66 6.14 11.25 5.77
C ASN A 66 7.23 10.26 5.36
N LEU A 67 6.85 8.99 5.16
CA LEU A 67 7.64 7.99 4.44
C LEU A 67 7.62 8.34 2.96
N VAL A 68 8.80 8.64 2.40
CA VAL A 68 8.91 9.04 0.99
C VAL A 68 9.60 7.96 0.17
N TYR A 69 10.66 7.36 0.70
CA TYR A 69 11.49 6.46 -0.09
C TYR A 69 12.18 5.42 0.78
N VAL A 70 12.35 4.21 0.23
CA VAL A 70 13.12 3.13 0.85
C VAL A 70 14.03 2.54 -0.22
N GLY A 71 15.33 2.55 0.06
CA GLY A 71 16.36 1.92 -0.78
C GLY A 71 16.86 0.62 -0.17
N ASN A 72 18.05 0.17 -0.61
CA ASN A 72 18.61 -1.11 -0.15
C ASN A 72 19.07 -1.10 1.32
N ALA A 73 19.49 0.06 1.84
CA ALA A 73 20.08 0.18 3.19
C ALA A 73 19.46 1.28 4.05
N HIS A 74 18.60 2.12 3.47
CA HIS A 74 18.12 3.34 4.12
C HIS A 74 16.64 3.59 3.85
N VAL A 75 16.00 4.28 4.80
CA VAL A 75 14.64 4.81 4.73
C VAL A 75 14.74 6.32 4.78
N TRP A 76 14.15 7.00 3.80
CA TRP A 76 14.13 8.46 3.74
C TRP A 76 12.72 8.96 4.08
N LEU A 77 12.69 9.77 5.13
CA LEU A 77 11.50 10.45 5.60
C LEU A 77 11.63 11.94 5.27
N ARG A 78 10.52 12.56 4.86
CA ARG A 78 10.45 14.01 4.66
C ARG A 78 9.77 14.63 5.86
N LYS A 79 10.52 15.39 6.65
CA LYS A 79 10.05 16.18 7.78
C LYS A 79 9.75 17.60 7.33
N PHE A 80 8.57 18.12 7.64
CA PHE A 80 8.20 19.51 7.36
C PHE A 80 8.47 20.36 8.60
N GLU A 81 9.10 21.51 8.41
CA GLU A 81 9.45 22.43 9.51
C GLU A 81 8.30 23.37 9.87
N SER A 82 7.38 23.59 8.93
CA SER A 82 6.22 24.46 9.12
C SER A 82 5.05 23.99 8.28
N THR A 83 3.86 24.07 8.84
CA THR A 83 2.59 23.89 8.11
C THR A 83 2.27 25.07 7.19
N ALA A 84 2.89 26.23 7.41
CA ALA A 84 2.69 27.43 6.59
C ALA A 84 3.57 27.44 5.34
N ASN A 85 4.64 26.64 5.31
CA ASN A 85 5.55 26.56 4.18
C ASN A 85 5.98 25.09 3.92
N PRO A 86 5.28 24.37 3.01
CA PRO A 86 5.60 22.97 2.70
C PRO A 86 6.96 22.79 1.98
N ASP A 87 7.57 23.87 1.49
CA ASP A 87 8.89 23.84 0.87
C ASP A 87 10.02 23.81 1.92
N ALA A 88 9.75 24.25 3.15
CA ALA A 88 10.66 24.11 4.28
C ALA A 88 10.60 22.67 4.82
N ALA A 89 11.28 21.75 4.11
CA ALA A 89 11.36 20.34 4.48
C ALA A 89 12.82 19.87 4.55
N ARG A 90 13.09 18.93 5.46
CA ARG A 90 14.39 18.26 5.59
C ARG A 90 14.23 16.75 5.48
N TRP A 91 15.30 16.12 5.03
CA TRP A 91 15.44 14.68 5.07
C TRP A 91 15.78 14.23 6.48
N LEU A 92 15.07 13.20 6.94
CA LEU A 92 15.49 12.36 8.05
C LEU A 92 15.74 10.97 7.47
N VAL A 93 16.92 10.41 7.72
CA VAL A 93 17.32 9.13 7.13
C VAL A 93 17.50 8.12 8.23
N LEU A 94 16.90 6.96 8.08
CA LEU A 94 17.06 5.83 8.98
C LEU A 94 17.80 4.70 8.27
N ASN A 95 18.59 3.93 9.01
CA ASN A 95 19.09 2.64 8.53
C ASN A 95 17.91 1.65 8.41
N LEU A 96 17.81 0.96 7.28
CA LEU A 96 16.69 0.05 6.98
C LEU A 96 16.63 -1.15 7.93
N GLU A 97 17.77 -1.64 8.41
CA GLU A 97 17.81 -2.86 9.24
C GLU A 97 17.57 -2.56 10.72
N THR A 98 17.96 -1.37 11.19
CA THR A 98 17.96 -1.02 12.62
C THR A 98 16.99 0.10 13.00
N GLY A 99 16.53 0.89 12.03
CA GLY A 99 15.67 2.06 12.28
C GLY A 99 16.39 3.24 12.94
N VAL A 100 17.72 3.16 13.14
CA VAL A 100 18.53 4.22 13.75
C VAL A 100 18.80 5.33 12.73
N GLU A 101 18.78 6.59 13.19
CA GLU A 101 19.08 7.73 12.34
C GLU A 101 20.53 7.66 11.81
N THR A 102 20.69 8.01 10.54
CA THR A 102 21.97 8.00 9.84
C THR A 102 21.98 9.12 8.80
N THR A 103 23.08 9.25 8.07
CA THR A 103 23.23 10.22 6.99
C THR A 103 23.39 9.50 5.66
N ALA A 104 22.52 9.79 4.70
CA ALA A 104 22.69 9.35 3.31
C ALA A 104 22.04 10.36 2.36
N THR A 105 22.63 10.54 1.18
CA THR A 105 22.00 11.26 0.08
C THR A 105 20.92 10.39 -0.55
N PRO A 106 19.73 10.93 -0.88
CA PRO A 106 18.73 10.18 -1.64
C PRO A 106 19.33 9.72 -2.97
N GLU A 107 19.42 8.41 -3.18
CA GLU A 107 19.77 7.87 -4.48
C GLU A 107 18.52 7.89 -5.37
N PRO A 108 18.53 8.56 -6.54
CA PRO A 108 17.32 8.78 -7.34
C PRO A 108 16.65 7.53 -7.94
N GLU A 109 17.17 6.30 -7.76
CA GLU A 109 16.73 5.17 -8.62
C GLU A 109 16.48 3.81 -7.95
N ASN A 110 16.55 3.68 -6.63
CA ASN A 110 16.29 2.40 -5.95
C ASN A 110 14.94 2.37 -5.20
N THR A 111 13.82 2.76 -5.84
CA THR A 111 12.51 2.24 -5.40
C THR A 111 12.46 0.82 -5.92
N ILE A 112 12.83 -0.13 -5.07
CA ILE A 112 12.93 -1.53 -5.44
C ILE A 112 11.60 -2.00 -6.04
N SER A 113 11.62 -2.27 -7.35
CA SER A 113 10.85 -3.22 -8.19
C SER A 113 9.35 -3.44 -7.89
N ALA A 114 8.72 -2.62 -7.06
CA ALA A 114 7.33 -2.78 -6.68
C ALA A 114 6.46 -2.42 -7.87
N LEU A 115 5.75 -3.41 -8.38
CA LEU A 115 4.77 -3.21 -9.42
C LEU A 115 3.53 -2.60 -8.78
N ARG A 116 3.44 -1.28 -8.85
CA ARG A 116 2.26 -0.52 -8.42
C ARG A 116 1.15 -0.64 -9.47
N PRO A 117 -0.13 -0.70 -9.06
CA PRO A 117 -1.22 -0.73 -10.00
C PRO A 117 -1.35 0.60 -10.75
N PHE A 118 -1.91 0.51 -11.96
CA PHE A 118 -2.45 1.68 -12.65
C PHE A 118 -3.81 2.03 -12.03
N VAL A 119 -4.12 3.32 -11.96
CA VAL A 119 -5.39 3.82 -11.43
C VAL A 119 -6.24 4.27 -12.61
N TYR A 120 -7.47 3.79 -12.68
CA TYR A 120 -8.47 4.20 -13.67
C TYR A 120 -9.72 4.71 -12.94
N LEU A 121 -10.16 5.92 -13.27
CA LEU A 121 -11.28 6.59 -12.59
C LEU A 121 -12.53 6.60 -13.47
N GLN A 122 -13.70 6.64 -12.83
CA GLN A 122 -14.97 6.78 -13.54
C GLN A 122 -14.96 7.98 -14.51
N GLY A 123 -15.40 7.74 -15.75
CA GLY A 123 -15.38 8.73 -16.82
C GLY A 123 -14.16 8.64 -17.74
N GLU A 124 -13.14 7.86 -17.38
CA GLU A 124 -11.99 7.59 -18.25
C GLU A 124 -12.27 6.41 -19.20
N PRO A 125 -11.82 6.46 -20.47
CA PRO A 125 -11.99 5.36 -21.43
C PRO A 125 -11.41 4.02 -20.94
N ASP A 126 -10.28 4.07 -20.23
CA ASP A 126 -9.63 2.88 -19.69
C ASP A 126 -10.45 2.26 -18.57
N PHE A 127 -11.09 3.08 -17.72
CA PHE A 127 -12.02 2.59 -16.72
C PHE A 127 -13.22 1.88 -17.34
N GLU A 128 -13.83 2.44 -18.38
CA GLU A 128 -15.00 1.81 -19.05
C GLU A 128 -14.67 0.42 -19.61
N THR A 129 -13.43 0.25 -20.09
CA THR A 129 -12.93 -1.06 -20.56
C THR A 129 -12.87 -2.05 -19.41
N VAL A 130 -12.24 -1.68 -18.28
CA VAL A 130 -12.15 -2.53 -17.09
C VAL A 130 -13.53 -2.81 -16.52
N ALA A 131 -14.40 -1.81 -16.39
CA ALA A 131 -15.76 -1.96 -15.87
C ALA A 131 -16.61 -2.90 -16.73
N THR A 132 -16.49 -2.82 -18.06
CA THR A 132 -17.16 -3.73 -18.99
C THR A 132 -16.68 -5.17 -18.81
N PHE A 133 -15.37 -5.39 -18.70
CA PHE A 133 -14.79 -6.70 -18.42
C PHE A 133 -15.29 -7.26 -17.09
N MET A 134 -15.21 -6.46 -16.02
CA MET A 134 -15.65 -6.84 -14.67
C MET A 134 -17.15 -7.17 -14.62
N LYS A 135 -17.99 -6.45 -15.38
CA LYS A 135 -19.41 -6.75 -15.53
C LYS A 135 -19.65 -8.11 -16.20
N LYS A 136 -18.88 -8.49 -17.21
CA LYS A 136 -19.01 -9.78 -17.92
C LYS A 136 -18.72 -10.98 -17.00
N ILE A 137 -17.84 -10.82 -16.03
CA ILE A 137 -17.52 -11.86 -15.04
C ILE A 137 -18.42 -11.80 -13.79
N GLY A 138 -19.48 -10.99 -13.80
CA GLY A 138 -20.46 -10.90 -12.70
C GLY A 138 -20.01 -10.05 -11.51
N ALA A 139 -18.99 -9.20 -11.66
CA ALA A 139 -18.43 -8.37 -10.60
C ALA A 139 -18.43 -6.87 -10.99
N PRO A 140 -19.58 -6.24 -11.23
CA PRO A 140 -19.64 -4.85 -11.70
C PRO A 140 -19.01 -3.87 -10.71
N ILE A 141 -18.24 -2.92 -11.24
CA ILE A 141 -17.59 -1.83 -10.51
C ILE A 141 -18.06 -0.47 -11.04
N PHE A 142 -18.05 0.57 -10.22
CA PHE A 142 -18.73 1.84 -10.54
C PHE A 142 -17.87 3.10 -10.46
N LEU A 143 -16.93 3.17 -9.52
CA LEU A 143 -16.29 4.44 -9.14
C LEU A 143 -14.84 4.59 -9.64
N GLY A 144 -14.13 3.48 -9.72
CA GLY A 144 -12.73 3.42 -10.12
C GLY A 144 -12.20 2.00 -9.99
N ALA A 145 -11.02 1.78 -10.56
CA ALA A 145 -10.30 0.53 -10.48
C ALA A 145 -8.79 0.78 -10.33
N GLU A 146 -8.13 -0.13 -9.62
CA GLU A 146 -6.69 -0.28 -9.68
C GLU A 146 -6.36 -1.59 -10.39
N TYR A 147 -5.45 -1.56 -11.36
CA TYR A 147 -5.17 -2.70 -12.25
C TYR A 147 -3.69 -3.03 -12.30
N ARG A 148 -3.33 -4.31 -12.21
CA ARG A 148 -1.97 -4.78 -12.47
C ARG A 148 -1.92 -6.21 -13.00
N GLU A 149 -1.04 -6.45 -13.97
CA GLU A 149 -0.71 -7.79 -14.44
C GLU A 149 0.59 -8.30 -13.82
N HIS A 150 0.62 -9.59 -13.48
CA HIS A 150 1.84 -10.26 -13.05
C HIS A 150 1.71 -11.77 -13.17
N GLY A 151 2.72 -12.43 -13.76
CA GLY A 151 2.81 -13.90 -13.79
C GLY A 151 1.62 -14.62 -14.43
N GLY A 152 0.99 -14.02 -15.46
CA GLY A 152 -0.19 -14.59 -16.11
C GLY A 152 -1.51 -14.35 -15.36
N TYR A 153 -1.49 -13.54 -14.31
CA TYR A 153 -2.67 -13.13 -13.55
C TYR A 153 -2.97 -11.64 -13.73
N LEU A 154 -4.25 -11.30 -13.62
CA LEU A 154 -4.76 -9.94 -13.55
C LEU A 154 -5.20 -9.68 -12.11
N PHE A 155 -4.69 -8.61 -11.51
CA PHE A 155 -5.07 -8.13 -10.19
C PHE A 155 -5.85 -6.83 -10.35
N ILE A 156 -7.08 -6.83 -9.85
CA ILE A 156 -7.99 -5.69 -10.02
C ILE A 156 -8.58 -5.36 -8.66
N SER A 157 -8.34 -4.15 -8.16
CA SER A 157 -9.13 -3.58 -7.07
C SER A 157 -10.24 -2.74 -7.66
N GLY A 158 -11.46 -2.79 -7.12
CA GLY A 158 -12.56 -1.99 -7.64
C GLY A 158 -13.71 -1.83 -6.66
N TYR A 159 -14.49 -0.78 -6.89
CA TYR A 159 -15.51 -0.31 -5.97
C TYR A 159 -16.90 -0.78 -6.37
N THR A 160 -17.56 -1.46 -5.46
CA THR A 160 -18.95 -1.91 -5.56
C THR A 160 -19.80 -1.20 -4.49
N GLY A 161 -21.12 -1.42 -4.51
CA GLY A 161 -22.04 -0.87 -3.52
C GLY A 161 -22.73 0.42 -3.98
N GLN A 162 -23.02 1.31 -3.04
CA GLN A 162 -23.82 2.53 -3.25
C GLN A 162 -23.04 3.79 -2.83
N PRO A 163 -23.41 4.98 -3.33
CA PRO A 163 -22.78 6.23 -2.93
C PRO A 163 -22.66 6.40 -1.42
N ALA A 164 -21.46 6.79 -0.96
CA ALA A 164 -21.09 6.93 0.46
C ALA A 164 -21.17 5.63 1.31
N ASN A 165 -21.36 4.48 0.68
CA ASN A 165 -21.28 3.16 1.30
C ASN A 165 -20.63 2.17 0.32
N TYR A 166 -19.42 2.52 -0.13
CA TYR A 166 -18.70 1.69 -1.08
C TYR A 166 -17.96 0.55 -0.38
N THR A 167 -17.83 -0.55 -1.11
CA THR A 167 -17.00 -1.69 -0.75
C THR A 167 -15.87 -1.78 -1.77
N ASN A 168 -14.62 -1.86 -1.30
CA ASN A 168 -13.49 -2.12 -2.16
C ASN A 168 -13.17 -3.62 -2.14
N MET A 169 -13.19 -4.22 -3.31
CA MET A 169 -12.91 -5.63 -3.54
C MET A 169 -11.63 -5.76 -4.37
N LEU A 170 -10.80 -6.74 -4.04
CA LEU A 170 -9.61 -7.11 -4.80
C LEU A 170 -9.83 -8.49 -5.42
N TRP A 171 -9.62 -8.60 -6.73
CA TRP A 171 -9.74 -9.83 -7.50
C TRP A 171 -8.39 -10.24 -8.07
N CYS A 172 -8.16 -11.55 -8.14
CA CYS A 172 -7.10 -12.19 -8.90
C CYS A 172 -7.76 -13.12 -9.95
N LEU A 173 -7.49 -12.84 -11.22
CA LEU A 173 -8.06 -13.52 -12.38
C LEU A 173 -6.94 -14.10 -13.22
N ARG A 174 -7.21 -15.16 -13.97
CA ARG A 174 -6.36 -15.55 -15.11
C ARG A 174 -6.60 -14.60 -16.28
N GLN A 175 -5.66 -14.59 -17.24
CA GLN A 175 -5.80 -13.85 -18.50
C GLN A 175 -7.06 -14.22 -19.31
N ASP A 176 -7.60 -15.42 -19.12
CA ASP A 176 -8.86 -15.85 -19.75
C ASP A 176 -10.13 -15.34 -19.02
N GLY A 177 -9.97 -14.59 -17.92
CA GLY A 177 -11.06 -14.07 -17.10
C GLY A 177 -11.53 -15.01 -15.98
N THR A 178 -10.94 -16.19 -15.83
CA THR A 178 -11.29 -17.13 -14.75
C THR A 178 -10.91 -16.56 -13.38
N LEU A 179 -11.89 -16.45 -12.47
CA LEU A 179 -11.66 -16.03 -11.09
C LEU A 179 -10.84 -17.08 -10.33
N CYS A 180 -9.68 -16.65 -9.82
CA CYS A 180 -8.82 -17.48 -8.97
C CYS A 180 -9.04 -17.18 -7.48
N TRP A 181 -9.17 -15.91 -7.13
CA TRP A 181 -9.29 -15.46 -5.75
C TRP A 181 -9.92 -14.08 -5.70
N GLN A 182 -10.65 -13.78 -4.62
CA GLN A 182 -11.15 -12.45 -4.33
C GLN A 182 -11.21 -12.17 -2.83
N GLN A 183 -11.13 -10.90 -2.45
CA GLN A 183 -11.20 -10.47 -1.07
C GLN A 183 -11.82 -9.08 -0.97
N GLN A 184 -12.71 -8.90 0.01
CA GLN A 184 -13.11 -7.57 0.45
C GLN A 184 -11.95 -6.94 1.23
N ILE A 185 -11.43 -5.81 0.75
CA ILE A 185 -10.31 -5.09 1.35
C ILE A 185 -10.72 -3.77 2.01
N GLY A 186 -11.95 -3.30 1.77
CA GLY A 186 -12.51 -2.16 2.51
C GLY A 186 -14.03 -2.12 2.44
N THR A 187 -14.67 -1.54 3.44
CA THR A 187 -16.13 -1.38 3.56
C THR A 187 -16.48 -0.02 4.14
N ASN A 188 -17.74 0.41 3.98
CA ASN A 188 -18.25 1.69 4.50
C ASN A 188 -17.40 2.89 4.02
N LEU A 189 -16.91 2.81 2.79
CA LEU A 189 -16.00 3.80 2.24
C LEU A 189 -16.81 4.98 1.68
N LYS A 190 -16.33 6.19 1.96
CA LYS A 190 -16.91 7.44 1.43
C LYS A 190 -16.38 7.81 0.05
N GLY A 191 -15.30 7.16 -0.40
CA GLY A 191 -14.63 7.46 -1.66
C GLY A 191 -13.57 6.42 -2.03
N ILE A 192 -12.72 6.80 -2.99
CA ILE A 192 -11.66 5.98 -3.56
C ILE A 192 -10.38 6.13 -2.73
N GLY A 193 -9.61 5.05 -2.62
CA GLY A 193 -8.21 5.07 -2.19
C GLY A 193 -7.34 4.58 -3.34
N THR A 194 -6.11 5.08 -3.41
CA THR A 194 -5.09 4.62 -4.37
C THR A 194 -3.97 3.90 -3.63
N GLY A 195 -3.20 3.08 -4.35
CA GLY A 195 -2.16 2.24 -3.77
C GLY A 195 -2.73 1.15 -2.85
N THR A 196 -3.94 0.65 -3.12
CA THR A 196 -4.63 -0.33 -2.26
C THR A 196 -3.93 -1.68 -2.23
N PHE A 197 -3.16 -1.99 -3.28
CA PHE A 197 -2.25 -3.12 -3.34
C PHE A 197 -0.98 -2.79 -4.12
N PHE A 198 0.02 -3.65 -4.01
CA PHE A 198 1.19 -3.68 -4.89
C PHE A 198 1.77 -5.10 -4.94
N ILE A 199 2.62 -5.35 -5.92
CA ILE A 199 3.33 -6.62 -6.05
C ILE A 199 4.82 -6.37 -5.90
N ALA A 200 5.48 -7.13 -5.04
CA ALA A 200 6.93 -7.11 -4.89
C ALA A 200 7.47 -8.54 -4.90
N GLY A 201 8.44 -8.81 -5.78
CA GLY A 201 8.87 -10.16 -6.07
C GLY A 201 7.71 -11.01 -6.59
N SER A 202 7.44 -12.14 -5.92
CA SER A 202 6.32 -13.03 -6.22
C SER A 202 5.19 -12.92 -5.18
N ARG A 203 5.04 -11.78 -4.51
CA ARG A 203 4.02 -11.59 -3.47
C ARG A 203 3.14 -10.39 -3.78
N LEU A 204 1.84 -10.58 -3.56
CA LEU A 204 0.89 -9.47 -3.53
C LEU A 204 0.76 -9.00 -2.09
N PHE A 205 0.76 -7.68 -1.89
CA PHE A 205 0.55 -7.03 -0.62
C PHE A 205 -0.62 -6.06 -0.76
N PHE A 206 -1.52 -6.02 0.21
CA PHE A 206 -2.67 -5.11 0.22
C PHE A 206 -3.06 -4.73 1.64
N VAL A 207 -3.67 -3.55 1.77
CA VAL A 207 -4.18 -3.07 3.05
C VAL A 207 -5.66 -3.38 3.15
N LYS A 208 -6.05 -4.08 4.21
CA LYS A 208 -7.44 -4.39 4.54
C LYS A 208 -7.94 -3.46 5.65
N ASN A 209 -9.08 -2.83 5.41
CA ASN A 209 -9.76 -1.90 6.32
C ASN A 209 -8.88 -0.77 6.87
N LYS A 210 -7.84 -0.38 6.13
CA LYS A 210 -6.79 0.58 6.54
C LYS A 210 -5.96 0.16 7.77
N THR A 211 -6.15 -1.02 8.33
CA THR A 211 -5.51 -1.42 9.60
C THR A 211 -4.69 -2.68 9.48
N GLU A 212 -4.92 -3.52 8.48
CA GLU A 212 -4.23 -4.81 8.35
C GLU A 212 -3.41 -4.82 7.06
N LEU A 213 -2.12 -5.16 7.14
CA LEU A 213 -1.35 -5.53 5.96
C LEU A 213 -1.48 -7.04 5.75
N VAL A 214 -1.91 -7.39 4.56
CA VAL A 214 -2.17 -8.77 4.16
C VAL A 214 -1.32 -9.11 2.95
N THR A 215 -0.81 -10.33 2.90
CA THR A 215 -0.03 -10.82 1.76
C THR A 215 -0.33 -12.28 1.44
N PHE A 216 -0.08 -12.66 0.19
CA PHE A 216 0.06 -14.04 -0.24
C PHE A 216 1.08 -14.13 -1.37
N ARG A 217 1.64 -15.33 -1.55
CA ARG A 217 2.53 -15.62 -2.67
C ARG A 217 1.73 -15.97 -3.92
N ILE A 218 2.19 -15.45 -5.05
CA ILE A 218 1.72 -15.75 -6.40
C ILE A 218 2.57 -16.92 -6.92
N VAL A 219 1.94 -18.08 -7.19
CA VAL A 219 2.60 -19.24 -7.83
C VAL A 219 2.08 -19.54 -9.23
#